data_AF-A0A950NL16-F1
#
_entry.id   AF-A0A950NL16-F1
#
_cell.length_a   1.000
_cell.length_b   1.000
_cell.length_c   1.000
_cell.angle_alpha   90.00
_cell.angle_beta   90.00
_cell.angle_gamma   90.00
#
_symmetry.space_group_name_H-M   'P 1'
#
loop_
_entity.id
_entity.type
_entity.pdbx_description
1 polymer ?
#
loop_
_entity_poly.entity_id
_entity_poly.type
_entity_poly.pdbx_seq_one_letter_code
_entity_poly.pdbx_strand_id
1 'polypeptide(L)'
;SPQALLAGLGKEILEFRVDGSTEAALSALRSRGVARGDAFAVGARVTVPLHEHAATEAVAVIDEERLRVSEIATRVPTLDDVYLQLTGARIAEAA
;
A
#
# COMPACT_ATOMS: atom_id res chain seq x y z
N SER A 1 0.95 -10.05 -19.23
CA SER A 1 0.66 -8.81 -19.96
C SER A 1 0.48 -7.67 -18.97
N PRO A 2 0.52 -6.39 -19.40
CA PRO A 2 0.21 -5.26 -18.52
C PRO A 2 -1.13 -5.41 -17.79
N GLN A 3 -2.15 -5.93 -18.48
CA GLN A 3 -3.48 -6.17 -17.91
C GLN A 3 -3.44 -7.27 -16.83
N ALA A 4 -2.62 -8.31 -17.01
CA ALA A 4 -2.46 -9.36 -15.99
C ALA A 4 -1.73 -8.84 -14.74
N LEU A 5 -0.77 -7.94 -14.91
CA LEU A 5 -0.10 -7.27 -13.78
C LEU A 5 -1.06 -6.35 -13.04
N LEU A 6 -1.85 -5.57 -13.78
CA LEU A 6 -2.89 -4.71 -13.20
C LEU A 6 -3.93 -5.52 -12.42
N ALA A 7 -4.42 -6.61 -13.01
CA ALA A 7 -5.34 -7.52 -12.33
C ALA A 7 -4.72 -8.14 -11.07
N GLY A 8 -3.39 -8.30 -11.04
CA GLY A 8 -2.65 -8.75 -9.87
C GLY A 8 -2.68 -7.79 -8.69
N LEU A 9 -2.98 -6.49 -8.89
CA LEU A 9 -3.18 -5.50 -7.81
C LEU A 9 -4.62 -5.52 -7.24
N GLY A 10 -5.50 -6.38 -7.74
CA GLY A 10 -6.89 -6.44 -7.31
C GLY A 10 -7.74 -5.30 -7.87
N LYS A 11 -8.74 -4.88 -7.10
CA LYS A 11 -9.79 -3.91 -7.55
C LYS A 11 -9.79 -2.60 -6.79
N GLU A 12 -9.18 -2.57 -5.61
CA GLU A 12 -9.16 -1.41 -4.74
C GLU A 12 -7.78 -1.28 -4.08
N ILE A 13 -7.30 -0.04 -4.04
CA ILE A 13 -6.10 0.39 -3.35
C ILE A 13 -6.51 1.32 -2.23
N LEU A 14 -5.97 1.10 -1.05
CA LEU A 14 -5.91 2.10 0.01
C LEU A 14 -4.65 2.93 -0.14
N GLU A 15 -4.79 4.25 -0.09
CA GLU A 15 -3.68 5.17 -0.04
C GLU A 15 -3.77 6.04 1.19
N PHE A 16 -2.65 6.22 1.88
CA PHE A 16 -2.59 7.10 3.02
C PHE A 16 -1.22 7.76 3.16
N ARG A 17 -1.20 8.89 3.85
CA ARG A 17 0.03 9.59 4.19
C ARG A 17 0.40 9.30 5.64
N VAL A 18 1.64 8.89 5.89
CA VAL A 18 2.16 8.62 7.23
C VAL A 18 2.99 9.79 7.72
N ASP A 19 2.73 10.22 8.95
CA ASP A 19 3.56 11.17 9.67
C ASP A 19 4.62 10.41 10.48
N GLY A 20 5.67 9.94 9.79
CA GLY A 20 6.72 9.11 10.39
C GLY A 20 7.31 8.10 9.41
N SER A 21 7.64 6.90 9.90
CA SER A 21 8.24 5.84 9.09
C SER A 21 7.18 5.08 8.29
N THR A 22 7.29 5.14 6.96
CA THR A 22 6.46 4.35 6.04
C THR A 22 6.81 2.86 6.07
N GLU A 23 8.07 2.52 6.34
CA GLU A 23 8.52 1.13 6.53
C GLU A 23 7.86 0.49 7.75
N ALA A 24 7.81 1.22 8.88
CA ALA A 24 7.14 0.75 10.08
C ALA A 24 5.62 0.54 9.84
N ALA A 25 4.99 1.48 9.13
CA ALA A 25 3.58 1.35 8.74
C ALA A 25 3.33 0.13 7.84
N LEU A 26 4.16 -0.08 6.80
CA LEU A 26 4.08 -1.27 5.94
C LEU A 26 4.32 -2.56 6.71
N SER A 27 5.28 -2.57 7.65
CA SER A 27 5.54 -3.73 8.51
C SER A 27 4.35 -4.05 9.41
N ALA A 28 3.70 -3.04 9.98
CA ALA A 28 2.51 -3.22 10.82
C ALA A 28 1.32 -3.76 10.01
N LEU A 29 1.08 -3.22 8.81
CA LEU A 29 0.01 -3.75 7.95
C LEU A 29 0.30 -5.18 7.45
N ARG A 30 1.57 -5.52 7.20
CA ARG A 30 1.98 -6.88 6.81
C ARG A 30 1.83 -7.87 7.97
N SER A 31 2.18 -7.49 9.20
CA SER A 31 2.03 -8.36 10.38
C SER A 31 0.57 -8.69 10.69
N ARG A 32 -0.35 -7.80 10.29
CA ARG A 32 -1.81 -7.96 10.40
C ARG A 32 -2.45 -8.61 9.16
N GLY A 33 -1.65 -8.92 8.13
CA GLY A 33 -2.11 -9.60 6.91
C GLY A 33 -2.78 -8.70 5.87
N VAL A 34 -2.96 -7.40 6.15
CA VAL A 34 -3.63 -6.44 5.26
C VAL A 34 -2.76 -6.09 4.05
N ALA A 35 -1.46 -5.89 4.26
CA ALA A 35 -0.52 -5.56 3.18
C ALA A 35 0.26 -6.81 2.73
N ARG A 36 0.51 -6.92 1.42
CA ARG A 36 1.32 -7.98 0.80
C ARG A 36 2.59 -7.40 0.18
N GLY A 37 3.34 -8.24 -0.53
CA GLY A 37 4.60 -7.86 -1.19
C GLY A 37 4.47 -6.76 -2.25
N ASP A 38 3.26 -6.53 -2.73
CA ASP A 38 2.90 -5.48 -3.69
C ASP A 38 2.48 -4.15 -3.05
N ALA A 39 2.41 -4.07 -1.72
CA ALA A 39 2.27 -2.81 -1.00
C ALA A 39 3.63 -2.08 -0.93
N PHE A 40 3.63 -0.79 -1.27
CA PHE A 40 4.84 0.02 -1.39
C PHE A 40 4.64 1.43 -0.84
N ALA A 41 5.73 2.18 -0.70
CA ALA A 41 5.70 3.57 -0.30
C ALA A 41 6.55 4.43 -1.25
N VAL A 42 6.11 5.67 -1.49
CA VAL A 42 6.86 6.70 -2.21
C VAL A 42 6.84 7.97 -1.37
N GLY A 43 8.01 8.36 -0.85
CA GLY A 43 8.09 9.42 0.16
C GLY A 43 7.28 9.03 1.41
N ALA A 44 6.32 9.88 1.80
CA ALA A 44 5.44 9.65 2.94
C ALA A 44 4.10 9.00 2.59
N ARG A 45 3.84 8.70 1.30
CA ARG A 45 2.61 8.05 0.85
C ARG A 45 2.80 6.54 0.83
N VAL A 46 1.88 5.81 1.44
CA VAL A 46 1.80 4.35 1.42
C VAL A 46 0.63 3.95 0.52
N THR A 47 0.86 2.96 -0.34
CA THR A 47 -0.09 2.43 -1.31
C THR A 47 -0.25 0.93 -1.03
N VAL A 48 -1.48 0.50 -0.75
CA VAL A 48 -1.80 -0.87 -0.34
C VAL A 48 -2.90 -1.43 -1.23
N PRO A 49 -2.58 -2.33 -2.17
CA PRO A 49 -3.58 -3.19 -2.80
C PRO A 49 -4.33 -3.99 -1.75
N LEU A 50 -5.66 -3.83 -1.68
CA LEU A 50 -6.48 -4.44 -0.62
C LEU A 50 -6.83 -5.90 -0.89
N HIS A 51 -6.78 -6.34 -2.15
CA HIS A 51 -7.14 -7.71 -2.56
C HIS A 51 -8.54 -8.11 -2.05
N GLU A 52 -8.60 -9.01 -1.07
CA GLU A 52 -9.83 -9.54 -0.48
C GLU A 52 -10.26 -8.76 0.78
N HIS A 53 -9.48 -7.78 1.23
CA HIS A 53 -9.80 -6.94 2.39
C HIS A 53 -10.68 -5.77 2.01
N ALA A 54 -11.57 -5.39 2.92
CA ALA A 54 -12.32 -4.15 2.80
C ALA A 54 -11.48 -2.95 3.27
N ALA A 55 -11.66 -1.79 2.67
CA ALA A 55 -10.97 -0.57 3.08
C ALA A 55 -11.17 -0.25 4.58
N THR A 56 -12.36 -0.52 5.12
CA THR A 56 -12.69 -0.33 6.53
C THR A 56 -11.87 -1.23 7.46
N GLU A 57 -11.55 -2.45 7.04
CA GLU A 57 -10.69 -3.36 7.80
C GLU A 57 -9.25 -2.83 7.85
N ALA A 58 -8.74 -2.38 6.71
CA ALA A 58 -7.41 -1.78 6.65
C ALA A 58 -7.31 -0.49 7.48
N VAL A 59 -8.34 0.36 7.46
CA VAL A 59 -8.42 1.57 8.31
C VAL A 59 -8.48 1.22 9.80
N ALA A 60 -9.22 0.17 10.17
CA ALA A 60 -9.24 -0.30 11.56
C ALA A 60 -7.84 -0.72 12.03
N VAL A 61 -7.07 -1.43 11.19
CA VAL A 61 -5.68 -1.79 11.52
C VAL A 61 -4.79 -0.55 11.67
N ILE A 62 -4.94 0.47 10.82
CA ILE A 62 -4.21 1.73 10.96
C ILE A 62 -4.45 2.37 12.34
N ASP A 63 -5.70 2.36 12.81
CA ASP A 63 -6.09 2.90 14.12
C ASP A 63 -5.56 2.02 15.28
N GLU A 64 -5.71 0.70 15.19
CA GLU A 64 -5.22 -0.27 16.20
C GLU A 64 -3.71 -0.18 16.41
N GLU A 65 -2.95 -0.03 15.32
CA GLU A 65 -1.49 0.14 15.34
C GLU A 65 -1.06 1.58 15.69
N ARG A 66 -2.02 2.48 15.92
CA ARG A 66 -1.81 3.90 16.25
C ARG A 66 -0.90 4.62 15.26
N LEU A 67 -1.03 4.29 13.98
CA LEU A 67 -0.27 4.94 12.92
C LEU A 67 -0.77 6.38 12.76
N ARG A 68 0.15 7.34 12.81
CA ARG A 68 -0.20 8.75 12.58
C ARG A 68 -0.36 8.98 11.08
N VAL A 69 -1.59 9.20 10.64
CA VAL A 69 -1.92 9.42 9.24
C VAL A 69 -2.69 10.72 9.06
N SER A 70 -2.36 11.46 8.00
CA SER A 70 -2.94 12.79 7.73
C SER A 70 -3.91 12.80 6.55
N GLU A 71 -3.85 11.79 5.68
CA GLU A 71 -4.72 11.62 4.52
C GLU A 71 -5.02 10.13 4.32
N ILE A 72 -6.27 9.79 4.01
CA ILE A 72 -6.68 8.43 3.62
C ILE A 72 -7.66 8.53 2.46
N ALA A 73 -7.44 7.73 1.42
CA ALA A 73 -8.33 7.60 0.28
C ALA A 73 -8.33 6.17 -0.27
N THR A 74 -9.39 5.81 -0.99
CA THR A 74 -9.39 4.59 -1.81
C THR A 74 -9.61 4.92 -3.27
N ARG A 75 -9.08 4.07 -4.15
CA ARG A 75 -9.26 4.18 -5.60
C ARG A 75 -9.02 2.84 -6.30
N VAL A 76 -9.37 2.78 -7.58
CA VAL A 76 -9.02 1.65 -8.44
C VAL A 76 -7.53 1.67 -8.83
N PRO A 77 -6.88 0.49 -8.97
CA PRO A 77 -5.53 0.39 -9.53
C PRO A 77 -5.44 0.89 -10.97
N THR A 78 -4.26 1.38 -11.33
CA THR A 78 -3.87 1.81 -12.68
C THR A 78 -2.55 1.17 -13.10
N LEU A 79 -2.18 1.27 -14.38
CA LEU A 79 -0.87 0.78 -14.83
C LEU A 79 0.30 1.57 -14.24
N ASP A 80 0.07 2.80 -13.78
CA ASP A 80 1.10 3.59 -13.09
C ASP A 80 1.45 2.96 -11.74
N ASP A 81 0.47 2.35 -11.06
CA ASP A 81 0.73 1.60 -9.82
C ASP A 81 1.61 0.38 -10.08
N VAL A 82 1.36 -0.33 -11.18
CA VAL A 82 2.20 -1.47 -11.60
C VAL A 82 3.63 -0.97 -11.88
N TYR A 83 3.78 0.14 -12.60
CA TYR A 83 5.08 0.72 -12.88
C TYR A 83 5.81 1.11 -11.58
N LEU A 84 5.14 1.84 -10.68
CA LEU A 84 5.70 2.29 -9.41
C LEU A 84 6.03 1.12 -8.48
N GLN A 85 5.20 0.08 -8.42
CA GLN A 85 5.46 -1.11 -7.61
C GLN A 85 6.69 -1.87 -8.10
N LEU A 86 6.84 -2.03 -9.41
CA LEU A 86 7.99 -2.74 -10.02
C LEU A 86 9.29 -1.94 -9.99
N THR A 87 9.22 -0.61 -9.99
CA THR A 87 10.40 0.28 -10.04
C THR A 87 10.78 0.84 -8.68
N GLY A 88 9.79 1.15 -7.83
CA GLY A 88 9.99 1.56 -6.44
C GLY A 88 10.65 0.48 -5.59
N ALA A 89 10.32 -0.79 -5.83
CA ALA A 89 11.01 -1.93 -5.22
C ALA A 89 12.51 -1.95 -5.54
N ARG A 90 12.90 -1.58 -6.77
CA ARG A 90 14.32 -1.58 -7.20
C ARG A 90 15.13 -0.42 -6.62
N ILE A 91 14.48 0.70 -6.28
CA ILE A 91 15.15 1.85 -5.67
C ILE A 91 15.40 1.58 -4.19
N ALA A 92 14.47 0.91 -3.50
CA ALA A 92 14.64 0.52 -2.10
C ALA A 92 15.72 -0.57 -1.90
N GLU A 93 15.92 -1.48 -2.86
CA GLU A 93 16.99 -2.49 -2.82
C GLU A 93 18.41 -1.91 -3.02
N ALA A 94 18.53 -0.70 -3.57
CA ALA A 94 19.80 -0.07 -3.91
C ALA A 94 20.29 0.98 -2.88
N ALA A 95 19.52 1.23 -1.83
CA ALA A 95 19.80 2.20 -0.76
C ALA A 95 20.22 1.49 0.54
#